data_AF-A0A959HAU3-F1
#
_entry.id   AF-A0A959HAU3-F1
#
_cell.length_a   1.000
_cell.length_b   1.000
_cell.length_c   1.000
_cell.angle_alpha   90.00
_cell.angle_beta   90.00
_cell.angle_gamma   90.00
#
_symmetry.space_group_name_H-M   'P 1'
#
loop_
_entity.id
_entity.type
_entity.pdbx_description
1 polymer ?
#
loop_
_entity_poly.entity_id
_entity_poly.type
_entity_poly.pdbx_seq_one_letter_code
_entity_poly.pdbx_strand_id
1 'polypeptide(L)'
;MNVLAPVKTLMTTNLITVNPGDKLIRIKEIFEKNNIHHIPVVSYKQIVGMISKTDFVYFMRGFSRNEEDRFVNEARLRAYKAEDIMTKGLAKLNPNQRINVALEIFLENRFHAIPVIEEETGELAGIVTTFDVIKVLSREEVTAKQILDSNKG
;
A
#
# COMPACT_ATOMS: atom_id res chain seq x y z
N MET A 1 16.94 -12.06 -6.43
CA MET A 1 15.49 -12.09 -6.71
C MET A 1 15.32 -12.20 -8.20
N ASN A 2 14.45 -13.07 -8.73
CA ASN A 2 14.20 -13.08 -10.17
C ASN A 2 13.19 -11.98 -10.55
N VAL A 3 13.70 -10.82 -11.00
CA VAL A 3 12.85 -9.67 -11.37
C VAL A 3 11.97 -9.91 -12.60
N LEU A 4 12.23 -10.97 -13.37
CA LEU A 4 11.40 -11.38 -14.51
C LEU A 4 10.29 -12.36 -14.11
N ALA A 5 10.25 -12.81 -12.85
CA ALA A 5 9.18 -13.66 -12.35
C ALA A 5 7.85 -12.88 -12.24
N PRO A 6 6.71 -13.59 -12.27
CA PRO A 6 5.39 -12.99 -12.04
C PRO A 6 5.25 -12.31 -10.66
N VAL A 7 4.55 -11.18 -10.60
CA VAL A 7 4.29 -10.41 -9.36
C VAL A 7 3.54 -11.23 -8.32
N LYS A 8 2.72 -12.21 -8.72
CA LYS A 8 2.07 -13.14 -7.77
C LYS A 8 3.01 -13.92 -6.86
N THR A 9 4.29 -14.04 -7.24
CA THR A 9 5.32 -14.69 -6.42
C THR A 9 5.84 -13.80 -5.28
N LEU A 10 5.55 -12.49 -5.35
CA LEU A 10 6.00 -11.47 -4.41
C LEU A 10 4.85 -10.84 -3.61
N MET A 11 3.66 -10.75 -4.20
CA MET A 11 2.53 -10.00 -3.63
C MET A 11 2.03 -10.60 -2.30
N THR A 12 1.49 -9.73 -1.45
CA THR A 12 0.72 -10.13 -0.28
C THR A 12 -0.74 -10.36 -0.66
N THR A 13 -1.33 -11.49 -0.21
CA THR A 13 -2.71 -11.89 -0.54
C THR A 13 -3.67 -11.88 0.65
N ASN A 14 -3.16 -11.98 1.89
CA ASN A 14 -3.98 -11.81 3.08
C ASN A 14 -4.14 -10.31 3.38
N LEU A 15 -5.15 -9.71 2.76
CA LEU A 15 -5.35 -8.26 2.78
C LEU A 15 -6.37 -7.84 3.84
N ILE A 16 -6.03 -6.77 4.55
CA ILE A 16 -7.02 -5.99 5.31
C ILE A 16 -7.58 -4.93 4.37
N THR A 17 -8.88 -4.96 4.12
CA THR A 17 -9.58 -4.01 3.24
C THR A 17 -10.69 -3.27 3.99
N VAL A 18 -11.15 -2.18 3.39
CA VAL A 18 -12.33 -1.41 3.84
C VAL A 18 -13.30 -1.20 2.68
N ASN A 19 -14.56 -0.96 3.00
CA ASN A 19 -15.58 -0.54 2.02
C ASN A 19 -15.59 0.99 1.85
N PRO A 20 -16.08 1.53 0.71
CA PRO A 20 -16.18 2.98 0.48
C PRO A 20 -16.93 3.73 1.59
N GLY A 21 -17.96 3.09 2.15
CA GLY A 21 -18.79 3.64 3.21
C GLY A 21 -18.21 3.53 4.62
N ASP A 22 -17.09 2.81 4.82
CA ASP A 22 -16.50 2.63 6.14
C ASP A 22 -16.02 3.96 6.70
N LYS A 23 -16.29 4.19 7.99
CA LYS A 23 -15.90 5.42 8.68
C LYS A 23 -14.40 5.47 8.94
N LEU A 24 -13.84 6.68 8.98
CA LEU A 24 -12.41 6.87 9.21
C LEU A 24 -11.94 6.35 10.58
N ILE A 25 -12.84 6.23 11.57
CA ILE A 25 -12.53 5.58 12.84
C ILE A 25 -12.03 4.13 12.65
N ARG A 26 -12.64 3.36 11.73
CA ARG A 26 -12.22 1.99 11.41
C ARG A 26 -10.83 1.99 10.75
N ILE A 27 -10.60 2.93 9.83
CA ILE A 27 -9.31 3.10 9.15
C ILE A 27 -8.19 3.42 10.14
N LYS A 28 -8.46 4.34 11.09
CA LYS A 28 -7.55 4.66 12.19
C LYS A 28 -7.18 3.41 12.99
N GLU A 29 -8.19 2.64 13.42
CA GLU A 29 -7.96 1.42 14.18
C GLU A 29 -7.13 0.40 13.40
N ILE A 30 -7.38 0.25 12.10
CA ILE A 30 -6.58 -0.64 11.25
C ILE A 30 -5.12 -0.21 11.25
N PHE A 31 -4.81 1.09 11.04
CA PHE A 31 -3.43 1.58 11.04
C PHE A 31 -2.74 1.52 12.41
N GLU A 32 -3.49 1.57 13.50
CA GLU A 32 -2.96 1.49 14.87
C GLU A 32 -2.70 0.05 15.32
N LYS A 33 -3.59 -0.88 14.94
CA LYS A 33 -3.52 -2.29 15.35
C LYS A 33 -2.66 -3.15 14.43
N ASN A 34 -2.39 -2.69 13.21
CA ASN A 34 -1.67 -3.46 12.20
C ASN A 34 -0.45 -2.70 11.71
N ASN A 35 0.63 -3.43 11.42
CA ASN A 35 1.85 -2.85 10.84
C ASN A 35 1.74 -2.72 9.32
N ILE A 36 0.78 -1.93 8.84
CA ILE A 36 0.54 -1.67 7.42
C ILE A 36 0.50 -0.18 7.11
N HIS A 37 0.86 0.16 5.88
CA HIS A 37 0.93 1.54 5.41
C HIS A 37 -0.12 1.88 4.36
N HIS A 38 -0.81 0.89 3.82
CA HIS A 38 -1.79 1.08 2.76
C HIS A 38 -2.98 0.15 2.99
N ILE A 39 -4.18 0.65 2.74
CA ILE A 39 -5.44 -0.08 2.89
C ILE A 39 -6.19 0.02 1.56
N PRO A 40 -6.43 -1.12 0.88
CA PRO A 40 -7.33 -1.16 -0.27
C PRO A 40 -8.78 -0.87 0.11
N VAL A 41 -9.41 -0.02 -0.69
CA VAL A 41 -10.84 0.25 -0.62
C VAL A 41 -11.54 -0.56 -1.70
N VAL A 42 -12.44 -1.45 -1.29
CA VAL A 42 -13.04 -2.47 -2.14
C VAL A 42 -14.56 -2.37 -2.10
N SER A 43 -15.20 -2.38 -3.27
CA SER A 43 -16.66 -2.42 -3.43
C SER A 43 -17.02 -3.66 -4.23
N TYR A 44 -17.87 -4.55 -3.66
CA TYR A 44 -18.24 -5.82 -4.30
C TYR A 44 -17.03 -6.59 -4.88
N LYS A 45 -15.95 -6.68 -4.09
CA LYS A 45 -14.63 -7.28 -4.42
C LYS A 45 -13.75 -6.52 -5.43
N GLN A 46 -14.25 -5.48 -6.07
CA GLN A 46 -13.46 -4.65 -6.97
C GLN A 46 -12.75 -3.54 -6.20
N ILE A 47 -11.48 -3.32 -6.50
CA ILE A 47 -10.75 -2.19 -5.93
C ILE A 47 -11.21 -0.88 -6.56
N VAL A 48 -11.67 0.05 -5.72
CA VAL A 48 -12.17 1.37 -6.13
C VAL A 48 -11.30 2.52 -5.62
N GLY A 49 -10.37 2.23 -4.71
CA GLY A 49 -9.37 3.19 -4.25
C GLY A 49 -8.39 2.58 -3.26
N MET A 50 -7.48 3.42 -2.80
CA MET A 50 -6.47 3.08 -1.79
C MET A 50 -6.36 4.24 -0.80
N ILE A 51 -6.06 3.91 0.45
CA ILE A 51 -5.75 4.90 1.48
C ILE A 51 -4.37 4.57 2.03
N SER A 52 -3.40 5.47 1.86
CA SER A 52 -2.12 5.36 2.56
C SER A 52 -2.22 5.97 3.96
N LYS A 53 -1.35 5.50 4.86
CA LYS A 53 -1.20 6.09 6.20
C LYS A 53 -0.82 7.56 6.11
N THR A 54 -0.05 7.93 5.09
CA THR A 54 0.32 9.31 4.79
C THR A 54 -0.89 10.15 4.43
N ASP A 55 -1.73 9.70 3.49
CA ASP A 55 -2.97 10.39 3.10
C ASP A 55 -3.90 10.58 4.30
N PHE A 56 -4.08 9.52 5.10
CA PHE A 56 -4.87 9.56 6.32
C PHE A 56 -4.34 10.59 7.32
N VAL A 57 -3.03 10.59 7.60
CA VAL A 57 -2.41 11.55 8.52
C VAL A 57 -2.51 12.98 8.00
N TYR A 58 -2.28 13.21 6.70
CA TYR A 58 -2.44 14.54 6.09
C TYR A 58 -3.88 15.04 6.21
N PHE A 59 -4.86 14.19 5.91
CA PHE A 59 -6.27 14.52 6.07
C PHE A 59 -6.62 14.86 7.52
N MET A 60 -6.15 14.06 8.48
CA MET A 60 -6.43 14.27 9.90
C MET A 60 -5.80 15.55 10.45
N ARG A 61 -4.60 15.92 9.99
CA ARG A 61 -3.91 17.14 10.44
C ARG A 61 -4.57 18.42 9.92
N GLY A 62 -5.10 18.43 8.70
CA GLY A 62 -5.55 19.69 8.07
C GLY A 62 -4.43 20.75 8.01
N PHE A 63 -4.76 22.02 7.75
CA PHE A 63 -3.78 23.12 7.62
C PHE A 63 -3.16 23.60 8.95
N SER A 64 -3.56 23.08 10.12
CA SER A 64 -3.06 23.55 11.42
C SER A 64 -1.98 22.64 11.99
N ARG A 65 -0.86 23.25 12.40
CA ARG A 65 0.29 22.60 13.04
C ARG A 65 0.12 22.39 14.55
N ASN A 66 -1.04 22.74 15.11
CA ASN A 66 -1.28 22.69 16.55
C ASN A 66 -1.98 21.38 16.94
N GLU A 67 -1.66 20.85 18.13
CA GLU A 67 -2.25 19.65 18.73
C GLU A 67 -3.73 19.83 19.18
N GLU A 68 -4.32 20.99 18.91
CA GLU A 68 -5.72 21.34 19.16
C GLU A 68 -6.57 20.84 17.97
N ASP A 69 -7.52 19.93 18.09
CA ASP A 69 -8.42 19.62 19.20
C ASP A 69 -8.83 18.14 19.09
N ARG A 70 -8.66 17.32 20.13
CA ARG A 70 -9.07 15.89 20.09
C ARG A 70 -10.53 15.74 19.65
N PHE A 71 -11.37 16.68 20.09
CA PHE A 71 -12.78 16.76 19.72
C PHE A 71 -13.01 16.93 18.21
N VAL A 72 -12.27 17.82 17.55
CA VAL A 72 -12.35 18.04 16.09
C VAL A 72 -11.90 16.80 15.33
N ASN A 73 -10.84 16.13 15.79
CA ASN A 73 -10.38 14.89 15.18
C ASN A 73 -11.43 13.78 15.33
N GLU A 74 -12.04 13.62 16.50
CA GLU A 74 -13.13 12.65 16.66
C GLU A 74 -14.34 12.97 15.77
N ALA A 75 -14.72 14.24 15.65
CA ALA A 75 -15.81 14.66 14.77
C ALA A 75 -15.48 14.31 13.30
N ARG A 76 -14.25 14.57 12.84
CA ARG A 76 -13.79 14.17 11.49
C ARG A 76 -13.87 12.66 11.30
N LEU A 77 -13.41 11.88 12.28
CA LEU A 77 -13.41 10.41 12.21
C LEU A 77 -14.82 9.82 12.06
N ARG A 78 -15.83 10.49 12.63
CA ARG A 78 -17.25 10.11 12.55
C ARG A 78 -17.95 10.67 11.30
N ALA A 79 -17.58 11.86 10.85
CA ALA A 79 -18.21 12.53 9.71
C ALA A 79 -17.84 11.86 8.38
N TYR A 80 -16.53 11.68 8.14
CA TYR A 80 -16.00 11.23 6.85
C TYR A 80 -15.93 9.71 6.72
N LYS A 81 -15.86 9.26 5.47
CA LYS A 81 -15.78 7.87 5.06
C LYS A 81 -14.51 7.62 4.24
N ALA A 82 -14.22 6.34 3.99
CA ALA A 82 -13.11 5.91 3.16
C ALA A 82 -13.14 6.57 1.76
N GLU A 83 -14.31 6.62 1.12
CA GLU A 83 -14.48 7.20 -0.22
C GLU A 83 -14.15 8.69 -0.33
N ASP A 84 -14.22 9.42 0.79
CA ASP A 84 -13.97 10.86 0.84
C ASP A 84 -12.47 11.19 0.78
N ILE A 85 -11.61 10.26 1.20
CA ILE A 85 -10.16 10.47 1.32
C ILE A 85 -9.32 9.54 0.44
N MET A 86 -9.93 8.51 -0.13
CA MET A 86 -9.18 7.53 -0.93
C MET A 86 -8.64 8.13 -2.22
N THR A 87 -7.44 7.72 -2.59
CA THR A 87 -6.89 7.99 -3.92
C THR A 87 -7.57 7.05 -4.93
N LYS A 88 -8.09 7.66 -6.01
CA LYS A 88 -8.70 6.98 -7.16
C LYS A 88 -7.71 6.96 -8.33
N GLY A 89 -7.99 6.16 -9.36
CA GLY A 89 -7.16 6.15 -10.58
C GLY A 89 -5.75 5.58 -10.36
N LEU A 90 -5.67 4.51 -9.56
CA LEU A 90 -4.41 3.87 -9.19
C LEU A 90 -3.81 3.11 -10.36
N ALA A 91 -2.47 3.11 -10.45
CA ALA A 91 -1.77 2.09 -11.21
C ALA A 91 -2.18 0.70 -10.67
N LYS A 92 -2.35 -0.27 -11.57
CA LYS A 92 -2.72 -1.65 -11.23
C LYS A 92 -1.80 -2.60 -11.95
N LEU A 93 -1.58 -3.76 -11.34
CA LEU A 93 -0.88 -4.87 -12.00
C LEU A 93 -1.81 -6.08 -12.11
N ASN A 94 -1.56 -6.96 -13.07
CA ASN A 94 -2.10 -8.30 -13.08
C ASN A 94 -1.11 -9.30 -12.43
N PRO A 95 -1.56 -10.46 -11.92
CA PRO A 95 -0.70 -11.39 -11.18
C PRO A 95 0.45 -11.97 -12.01
N ASN A 96 0.31 -11.97 -13.34
CA ASN A 96 1.26 -12.56 -14.28
C ASN A 96 2.27 -11.56 -14.85
N GLN A 97 2.07 -10.25 -14.65
CA GLN A 97 3.03 -9.22 -14.98
C GLN A 97 4.33 -9.43 -14.21
N ARG A 98 5.44 -9.01 -14.79
CA ARG A 98 6.77 -9.22 -14.24
C ARG A 98 7.06 -8.24 -13.09
N ILE A 99 7.84 -8.69 -12.12
CA ILE A 99 8.25 -7.88 -10.96
C ILE A 99 8.95 -6.57 -11.40
N ASN A 100 9.75 -6.58 -12.47
CA ASN A 100 10.42 -5.36 -12.96
C ASN A 100 9.44 -4.24 -13.34
N VAL A 101 8.22 -4.57 -13.78
CA VAL A 101 7.17 -3.58 -14.05
C VAL A 101 6.74 -2.88 -12.75
N ALA A 102 6.60 -3.63 -11.65
CA ALA A 102 6.32 -3.05 -10.34
C ALA A 102 7.48 -2.15 -9.86
N LEU A 103 8.73 -2.56 -10.11
CA LEU A 103 9.91 -1.75 -9.78
C LEU A 103 9.95 -0.44 -10.55
N GLU A 104 9.65 -0.46 -11.86
CA GLU A 104 9.56 0.75 -12.69
C GLU A 104 8.52 1.73 -12.14
N ILE A 105 7.32 1.24 -11.78
CA ILE A 105 6.27 2.06 -11.16
C ILE A 105 6.75 2.66 -9.81
N PHE A 106 7.45 1.89 -8.99
CA PHE A 106 8.01 2.39 -7.73
C PHE A 106 9.11 3.45 -7.94
N LEU A 107 9.94 3.29 -8.98
CA LEU A 107 11.01 4.24 -9.32
C LEU A 107 10.48 5.59 -9.80
N GLU A 108 9.30 5.64 -10.41
CA GLU A 108 8.60 6.89 -10.73
C GLU A 108 8.16 7.67 -9.47
N ASN A 109 8.37 7.11 -8.26
CA ASN A 109 8.23 7.75 -6.95
C ASN A 109 6.86 8.33 -6.63
N ARG A 110 5.80 7.86 -7.30
CA ARG A 110 4.42 8.29 -7.02
C ARG A 110 3.66 7.35 -6.10
N PHE A 111 4.05 6.08 -6.05
CA PHE A 111 3.31 5.04 -5.33
C PHE A 111 4.27 4.11 -4.60
N HIS A 112 3.95 3.75 -3.36
CA HIS A 112 4.71 2.74 -2.58
C HIS A 112 3.95 1.41 -2.45
N ALA A 113 2.76 1.34 -3.04
CA ALA A 113 1.94 0.16 -3.07
C ALA A 113 1.13 0.13 -4.37
N ILE A 114 1.06 -1.03 -4.99
CA ILE A 114 0.33 -1.25 -6.24
C ILE A 114 -0.64 -2.41 -6.02
N PRO A 115 -1.96 -2.20 -6.21
CA PRO A 115 -2.93 -3.28 -6.18
C PRO A 115 -2.72 -4.22 -7.37
N VAL A 116 -2.82 -5.51 -7.08
CA VAL A 116 -2.80 -6.58 -8.09
C VAL A 116 -4.24 -7.06 -8.29
N ILE A 117 -4.75 -6.97 -9.51
CA ILE A 117 -6.12 -7.33 -9.87
C ILE A 117 -6.15 -8.49 -10.86
N GLU A 118 -7.11 -9.39 -10.71
CA GLU A 118 -7.41 -10.37 -11.77
C GLU A 118 -8.04 -9.63 -12.95
N GLU A 119 -7.42 -9.71 -14.12
CA GLU A 119 -7.82 -8.92 -15.30
C GLU A 119 -9.21 -9.33 -15.83
N GLU A 120 -9.56 -10.60 -15.71
CA GLU A 120 -10.85 -11.15 -16.16
C GLU A 120 -12.03 -10.70 -15.30
N THR A 121 -11.84 -10.58 -13.98
CA THR A 121 -12.93 -10.32 -13.01
C THR A 121 -12.90 -8.90 -12.44
N GLY A 122 -11.75 -8.22 -12.52
CA GLY A 122 -11.48 -6.96 -11.84
C GLY A 122 -11.36 -7.10 -10.31
N GLU A 123 -11.38 -8.33 -9.78
CA GLU A 123 -11.26 -8.60 -8.35
C GLU A 123 -9.82 -8.33 -7.85
N LEU A 124 -9.71 -7.84 -6.62
CA LEU A 124 -8.42 -7.61 -5.96
C LEU A 124 -7.78 -8.95 -5.57
N ALA A 125 -6.70 -9.33 -6.25
CA ALA A 125 -5.94 -10.56 -5.99
C ALA A 125 -4.89 -10.39 -4.90
N GLY A 126 -4.32 -9.19 -4.77
CA GLY A 126 -3.22 -8.94 -3.85
C GLY A 126 -2.75 -7.49 -3.87
N ILE A 127 -1.67 -7.24 -3.14
CA ILE A 127 -0.95 -5.97 -3.17
C ILE A 127 0.55 -6.25 -3.23
N VAL A 128 1.28 -5.46 -4.01
CA VAL A 128 2.74 -5.43 -3.97
C VAL A 128 3.20 -4.07 -3.49
N THR A 129 4.15 -4.06 -2.57
CA THR A 129 4.69 -2.84 -1.97
C THR A 129 6.21 -2.80 -2.10
N THR A 130 6.79 -1.62 -1.93
CA THR A 130 8.25 -1.47 -1.79
C THR A 130 8.80 -2.30 -0.63
N PHE A 131 8.00 -2.48 0.43
CA PHE A 131 8.36 -3.34 1.56
C PHE A 131 8.47 -4.82 1.16
N ASP A 132 7.59 -5.33 0.30
CA ASP A 132 7.67 -6.73 -0.16
C ASP A 132 8.98 -6.98 -0.93
N VAL A 133 9.38 -6.04 -1.78
CA VAL A 133 10.67 -6.06 -2.50
C VAL A 133 11.84 -6.09 -1.51
N ILE A 134 11.88 -5.14 -0.56
CA ILE A 134 12.94 -5.04 0.45
C ILE A 134 13.00 -6.31 1.31
N LYS A 135 11.84 -6.85 1.70
CA LYS A 135 11.74 -8.08 2.50
C LYS A 135 12.36 -9.27 1.78
N VAL A 136 12.10 -9.44 0.49
CA VAL A 136 12.72 -10.51 -0.30
C VAL A 136 14.24 -10.30 -0.42
N LEU A 137 14.67 -9.08 -0.77
CA LEU A 137 16.10 -8.75 -0.88
C LEU A 137 16.85 -8.95 0.45
N SER A 138 16.22 -8.64 1.60
CA SER A 138 16.84 -8.82 2.92
C SER A 138 17.05 -10.29 3.31
N ARG A 139 16.35 -11.22 2.65
CA ARG A 139 16.45 -12.66 2.89
C ARG A 139 17.42 -13.34 1.91
N GLU A 140 17.85 -12.63 0.89
CA GLU A 140 18.92 -13.12 0.02
C GLU A 140 20.21 -13.03 0.81
N GLU A 141 20.89 -14.17 0.95
CA GLU A 141 22.21 -14.19 1.57
C GLU A 141 23.10 -13.22 0.81
N VAL A 142 23.54 -12.15 1.48
CA VAL A 142 24.66 -11.36 0.99
C VAL A 142 25.84 -12.32 0.98
N THR A 143 26.17 -12.85 -0.19
CA THR A 143 27.22 -13.86 -0.27
C THR A 143 28.51 -13.17 0.16
N ALA A 144 29.34 -13.82 1.00
CA ALA A 144 30.58 -13.21 1.50
C ALA A 144 31.45 -12.58 0.40
N LYS A 145 31.36 -13.10 -0.83
CA LYS A 145 31.96 -12.54 -2.04
C LYS A 145 31.53 -11.10 -2.36
N GLN A 146 30.24 -10.77 -2.20
CA GLN A 146 29.70 -9.42 -2.47
C GLN A 146 30.13 -8.38 -1.42
N ILE A 147 30.36 -8.79 -0.17
CA ILE A 147 30.88 -7.93 0.90
C ILE A 147 32.39 -7.68 0.71
N LEU A 148 33.12 -8.69 0.25
CA LEU A 148 34.55 -8.57 -0.02
C LEU A 148 34.85 -7.73 -1.26
N ASP A 149 33.96 -7.74 -2.26
CA ASP A 149 34.10 -6.93 -3.47
C ASP A 149 33.66 -5.47 -3.28
N SER A 150 32.76 -5.17 -2.34
CA SER A 150 32.36 -3.79 -2.00
C SER A 150 33.35 -3.04 -1.09
N ASN A 151 34.26 -3.75 -0.42
CA ASN A 151 35.35 -3.16 0.39
C ASN A 151 36.66 -2.95 -0.40
N LYS A 152 36.65 -3.15 -1.72
CA LYS A 152 37.81 -2.90 -2.61
C LYS A 152 37.72 -1.57 -3.38
N GLY A 153 36.78 -0.69 -3.00
CA GLY A 153 36.63 0.66 -3.55
C GLY A 153 37.32 1.70 -2.68
#